data_AF-I0TDQ3-F1
#
_entry.id   AF-I0TDQ3-F1
#
_cell.length_a   1.000
_cell.length_b   1.000
_cell.length_c   1.000
_cell.angle_alpha   90.00
_cell.angle_beta   90.00
_cell.angle_gamma   90.00
#
_symmetry.space_group_name_H-M   'P 1'
#
loop_
_entity.id
_entity.type
_entity.pdbx_description
1 polymer ?
#
loop_
_entity_poly.entity_id
_entity_poly.type
_entity_poly.pdbx_seq_one_letter_code
_entity_poly.pdbx_strand_id
1 'polypeptide(L)'
;MKRLLIAFSAALVLLSSCVTSQKSLKESKPVAFVEARNYFHIGDETKPVILKITSKAEFERQFGEAAFMGKGGEPTHIDFNKSFVVAYIMPKTSLKTDLRPLSLSEVGKKELLLTYDLKQGTKQSYSTQPFFILIVNKRYEGYKVR
;
A
#
# COMPACT_ATOMS: atom_id res chain seq x y z
N MET A 1 -67.09 5.74 44.26
CA MET A 1 -68.36 5.82 43.51
C MET A 1 -68.07 6.24 42.08
N LYS A 2 -68.64 5.50 41.11
CA LYS A 2 -68.81 5.79 39.67
C LYS A 2 -67.51 5.99 38.84
N ARG A 3 -66.98 5.00 38.11
CA ARG A 3 -67.47 4.29 36.89
C ARG A 3 -67.28 5.08 35.58
N LEU A 4 -66.53 4.43 34.67
CA LEU A 4 -66.70 4.39 33.19
C LEU A 4 -66.23 5.67 32.43
N LEU A 5 -65.57 5.68 31.25
CA LEU A 5 -65.42 4.67 30.18
C LEU A 5 -64.58 5.25 28.98
N ILE A 6 -64.02 4.35 28.14
CA ILE A 6 -63.62 4.42 26.68
C ILE A 6 -62.46 5.35 26.25
N ALA A 7 -61.59 5.08 25.26
CA ALA A 7 -61.52 4.11 24.16
C ALA A 7 -60.06 3.99 23.63
N PHE A 8 -59.54 2.77 23.39
CA PHE A 8 -59.24 2.17 22.06
C PHE A 8 -58.40 2.98 21.06
N SER A 9 -57.11 2.66 21.02
CA SER A 9 -56.31 2.23 19.85
C SER A 9 -56.47 2.95 18.50
N ALA A 10 -55.40 3.63 18.06
CA ALA A 10 -54.97 3.59 16.65
C ALA A 10 -53.46 3.86 16.55
N ALA A 11 -52.72 2.84 16.13
CA ALA A 11 -51.33 2.94 15.74
C ALA A 11 -51.24 3.61 14.35
N LEU A 12 -50.28 4.53 14.17
CA LEU A 12 -49.51 4.59 12.93
C LEU A 12 -48.14 5.21 13.18
N VAL A 13 -47.16 4.31 13.31
CA VAL A 13 -45.74 4.60 13.34
C VAL A 13 -45.32 5.02 11.92
N LEU A 14 -44.96 6.28 11.72
CA LEU A 14 -44.25 6.73 10.51
C LEU A 14 -42.77 6.92 10.85
N LEU A 15 -42.05 5.81 10.92
CA LEU A 15 -40.59 5.81 10.88
C LEU A 15 -40.16 6.13 9.44
N SER A 16 -39.90 7.41 9.18
CA SER A 16 -39.17 7.86 8.00
C SER A 16 -37.74 7.35 8.08
N SER A 17 -37.54 6.11 7.63
CA SER A 17 -36.22 5.54 7.44
C SER A 17 -35.63 6.14 6.17
N CYS A 18 -34.81 7.19 6.31
CA CYS A 18 -33.86 7.53 5.28
C CYS A 18 -32.93 6.32 5.09
N VAL A 19 -33.17 5.55 4.03
CA VAL A 19 -32.20 4.58 3.51
C VAL A 19 -30.99 5.39 3.09
N THR A 20 -30.05 5.55 4.02
CA THR A 20 -28.69 5.90 3.67
C THR A 20 -28.17 4.70 2.90
N SER A 21 -28.13 4.83 1.57
CA SER A 21 -27.33 3.98 0.72
C SER A 21 -25.87 4.14 1.17
N GLN A 22 -25.48 3.33 2.16
CA GLN A 22 -24.08 3.05 2.40
C GLN A 22 -23.61 2.32 1.17
N LYS A 23 -23.09 3.10 0.22
CA LYS A 23 -22.23 2.61 -0.84
C LYS A 23 -21.12 1.84 -0.12
N SER A 24 -21.29 0.53 -0.02
CA SER A 24 -20.34 -0.37 0.62
C SER A 24 -18.97 -0.04 0.05
N LEU A 25 -18.15 0.62 0.86
CA LEU A 25 -16.72 0.74 0.58
C LEU A 25 -16.29 -0.72 0.43
N LYS A 26 -15.92 -1.10 -0.80
CA LYS A 26 -15.35 -2.43 -1.09
C LYS A 26 -14.38 -2.73 0.04
N GLU A 27 -14.73 -3.74 0.84
CA GLU A 27 -14.02 -4.09 2.06
C GLU A 27 -12.55 -4.38 1.68
N SER A 28 -11.66 -3.42 1.95
CA SER A 28 -10.25 -3.55 1.62
C SER A 28 -9.55 -4.23 2.78
N LYS A 29 -8.89 -5.36 2.54
CA LYS A 29 -8.22 -6.12 3.60
C LYS A 29 -6.74 -5.72 3.66
N PRO A 30 -6.24 -5.21 4.80
CA PRO A 30 -4.83 -4.85 4.93
C PRO A 30 -3.92 -6.05 4.67
N VAL A 31 -2.84 -5.83 3.92
CA VAL A 31 -1.79 -6.79 3.66
C VAL A 31 -0.51 -6.33 4.35
N ALA A 32 -0.01 -7.15 5.26
CA ALA A 32 1.25 -6.90 5.93
C ALA A 32 2.43 -6.99 4.94
N PHE A 33 3.40 -6.09 5.12
CA PHE A 33 4.64 -6.05 4.37
C PHE A 33 5.79 -5.63 5.28
N VAL A 34 7.02 -5.90 4.83
CA VAL A 34 8.24 -5.35 5.43
C VAL A 34 8.90 -4.45 4.39
N GLU A 35 9.28 -3.23 4.76
CA GLU A 35 10.07 -2.36 3.90
C GLU A 35 11.54 -2.81 3.90
N ALA A 36 12.08 -3.16 2.73
CA ALA A 36 13.48 -3.52 2.59
C ALA A 36 14.36 -2.27 2.57
N ARG A 37 15.50 -2.34 3.23
CA ARG A 37 16.47 -1.23 3.37
C ARG A 37 17.85 -1.63 2.89
N ASN A 38 18.69 -0.61 2.64
CA ASN A 38 20.08 -0.72 2.21
C ASN A 38 20.23 -1.39 0.83
N TYR A 39 19.42 -0.91 -0.13
CA TYR A 39 19.51 -1.25 -1.55
C TYR A 39 19.60 0.04 -2.38
N PHE A 40 20.05 -0.07 -3.62
CA PHE A 40 19.97 0.98 -4.64
C PHE A 40 19.37 0.43 -5.93
N HIS A 41 18.64 1.25 -6.68
CA HIS A 41 18.11 0.88 -7.99
C HIS A 41 19.19 1.05 -9.07
N ILE A 42 19.32 0.06 -9.96
CA ILE A 42 20.33 0.05 -11.04
C ILE A 42 19.85 0.82 -12.28
N GLY A 43 18.53 0.95 -12.48
CA GLY A 43 17.94 1.51 -13.69
C GLY A 43 17.88 3.03 -13.78
N ASP A 44 17.19 3.51 -14.82
CA ASP A 44 16.97 4.92 -15.14
C ASP A 44 15.52 5.15 -15.57
N GLU A 45 14.59 4.81 -14.67
CA GLU A 45 13.17 4.98 -14.99
C GLU A 45 12.84 6.45 -15.28
N THR A 46 12.17 6.70 -16.40
CA THR A 46 11.78 8.05 -16.85
C THR A 46 10.34 8.40 -16.48
N LYS A 47 9.62 7.43 -15.93
CA LYS A 47 8.24 7.55 -15.43
C LYS A 47 8.08 6.69 -14.17
N PRO A 48 7.04 6.91 -13.36
CA PRO A 48 6.79 6.03 -12.23
C PRO A 48 6.50 4.59 -12.69
N VAL A 49 7.12 3.61 -12.03
CA VAL A 49 6.97 2.18 -12.32
C VAL A 49 6.69 1.41 -11.04
N ILE A 50 5.75 0.46 -11.12
CA ILE A 50 5.54 -0.58 -10.10
C ILE A 50 6.12 -1.88 -10.65
N LEU A 51 7.11 -2.45 -9.96
CA LEU A 51 7.67 -3.76 -10.29
C LEU A 51 7.14 -4.80 -9.31
N LYS A 52 6.65 -5.93 -9.84
CA LYS A 52 6.36 -7.14 -9.05
C LYS A 52 7.43 -8.18 -9.38
N ILE A 53 8.33 -8.42 -8.44
CA ILE A 53 9.52 -9.25 -8.63
C ILE A 53 9.34 -10.53 -7.81
N THR A 54 9.42 -11.68 -8.47
CA THR A 54 9.08 -12.99 -7.86
C THR A 54 10.28 -13.91 -7.66
N SER A 55 11.46 -13.48 -8.11
CA SER A 55 12.69 -14.25 -8.02
C SER A 55 13.89 -13.38 -7.63
N LYS A 56 14.88 -14.02 -6.98
CA LYS A 56 16.14 -13.39 -6.61
C LYS A 56 16.90 -12.85 -7.85
N ALA A 57 16.98 -13.64 -8.92
CA ALA A 57 17.69 -13.23 -10.13
C ALA A 57 17.06 -12.02 -10.85
N GLU A 58 15.74 -11.87 -10.79
CA GLU A 58 15.07 -10.65 -11.27
C GLU A 58 15.33 -9.47 -10.34
N PHE A 59 15.30 -9.69 -9.03
CA PHE A 59 15.59 -8.65 -8.04
C PHE A 59 17.01 -8.09 -8.20
N GLU A 60 18.01 -8.95 -8.33
CA GLU A 60 19.42 -8.57 -8.49
C GLU A 60 19.71 -7.88 -9.84
N ARG A 61 18.82 -8.00 -10.83
CA ARG A 61 18.89 -7.21 -12.07
C ARG A 61 18.37 -5.79 -11.91
N GLN A 62 17.51 -5.55 -10.92
CA GLN A 62 16.86 -4.26 -10.68
C GLN A 62 17.49 -3.48 -9.53
N PHE A 63 18.06 -4.20 -8.56
CA PHE A 63 18.59 -3.63 -7.32
C PHE A 63 19.94 -4.23 -6.95
N GLY A 64 20.86 -3.36 -6.52
CA GLY A 64 22.11 -3.75 -5.88
C GLY A 64 22.09 -3.47 -4.38
N GLU A 65 22.93 -4.18 -3.64
CA GLU A 65 23.08 -4.00 -2.19
C GLU A 65 23.90 -2.74 -1.86
N ALA A 66 23.42 -1.94 -0.90
CA ALA A 66 24.05 -0.70 -0.44
C ALA A 66 24.38 -0.80 1.06
N ALA A 67 25.21 -1.77 1.43
CA ALA A 67 25.61 -1.98 2.81
C ALA A 67 26.48 -0.82 3.35
N PHE A 68 26.35 -0.51 4.64
CA PHE A 68 27.26 0.42 5.32
C PHE A 68 27.79 -0.17 6.64
N MET A 69 28.93 0.33 7.12
CA MET A 69 29.52 -0.13 8.37
C MET A 69 28.70 0.35 9.57
N GLY A 70 28.18 -0.57 10.38
CA GLY A 70 27.47 -0.25 11.63
C GLY A 70 26.19 -1.06 11.82
N LYS A 71 25.56 -0.88 12.99
CA LYS A 71 24.32 -1.59 13.33
C LYS A 71 23.20 -1.22 12.35
N GLY A 72 22.60 -2.23 11.72
CA GLY A 72 21.53 -2.05 10.74
C GLY A 72 22.02 -1.63 9.35
N GLY A 73 23.31 -1.74 9.09
CA GLY A 73 23.91 -1.46 7.78
C GLY A 73 23.81 -2.60 6.78
N GLU A 74 23.40 -3.79 7.20
CA GLU A 74 23.17 -4.93 6.30
C GLU A 74 21.92 -4.74 5.43
N PRO A 75 21.95 -5.10 4.14
CA PRO A 75 20.76 -5.22 3.31
C PRO A 75 19.72 -6.12 3.94
N THR A 76 18.44 -5.73 3.83
CA THR A 76 17.35 -6.54 4.37
C THR A 76 17.24 -7.84 3.57
N HIS A 77 17.61 -8.97 4.18
CA HIS A 77 17.52 -10.27 3.54
C HIS A 77 16.10 -10.61 3.04
N ILE A 78 15.99 -11.07 1.80
CA ILE A 78 14.71 -11.43 1.14
C ILE A 78 14.69 -12.92 0.82
N ASP A 79 13.80 -13.66 1.49
CA ASP A 79 13.55 -15.08 1.20
C ASP A 79 12.45 -15.23 0.14
N PHE A 80 12.84 -15.39 -1.13
CA PHE A 80 11.91 -15.53 -2.26
C PHE A 80 11.10 -16.84 -2.26
N ASN A 81 11.43 -17.80 -1.39
CA ASN A 81 10.58 -18.98 -1.19
C ASN A 81 9.35 -18.65 -0.33
N LYS A 82 9.42 -17.61 0.51
CA LYS A 82 8.34 -17.19 1.42
C LYS A 82 7.70 -15.86 1.03
N SER A 83 8.36 -15.10 0.17
CA SER A 83 7.95 -13.75 -0.21
C SER A 83 8.16 -13.45 -1.69
N PHE A 84 7.53 -12.40 -2.16
CA PHE A 84 7.85 -11.70 -3.40
C PHE A 84 8.01 -10.21 -3.08
N VAL A 85 8.53 -9.46 -4.03
CA VAL A 85 8.82 -8.04 -3.87
C VAL A 85 7.86 -7.20 -4.71
N VAL A 86 7.40 -6.09 -4.11
CA VAL A 86 6.77 -4.98 -4.82
C VAL A 86 7.65 -3.75 -4.66
N ALA A 87 8.13 -3.18 -5.76
CA ALA A 87 8.89 -1.93 -5.72
C ALA A 87 8.14 -0.83 -6.45
N TYR A 88 8.14 0.38 -5.88
CA TYR A 88 7.66 1.57 -6.57
C TYR A 88 8.84 2.50 -6.80
N ILE A 89 9.10 2.84 -8.06
CA ILE A 89 10.26 3.60 -8.50
C ILE A 89 9.75 4.85 -9.21
N MET A 90 10.22 6.01 -8.77
CA MET A 90 9.93 7.30 -9.39
C MET A 90 10.98 7.67 -10.45
N PRO A 91 10.68 8.62 -11.35
CA PRO A 91 11.71 9.16 -12.21
C PRO A 91 12.79 9.91 -11.43
N LYS A 92 13.98 10.05 -12.05
CA LYS A 92 15.03 10.91 -11.51
C LYS A 92 14.52 12.33 -11.30
N THR A 93 14.90 12.93 -10.17
CA THR A 93 14.51 14.29 -9.80
C THR A 93 15.64 14.98 -9.06
N SER A 94 15.80 16.29 -9.26
CA SER A 94 16.68 17.13 -8.45
C SER A 94 15.95 17.78 -7.27
N LEU A 95 14.69 17.44 -7.02
CA LEU A 95 13.95 17.94 -5.86
C LEU A 95 14.22 17.06 -4.66
N LYS A 96 14.38 17.67 -3.48
CA LYS A 96 14.34 16.94 -2.21
C LYS A 96 13.03 16.18 -2.16
N THR A 97 13.10 14.85 -2.18
CA THR A 97 11.92 13.98 -2.30
C THR A 97 11.91 12.97 -1.17
N ASP A 98 10.79 12.92 -0.44
CA ASP A 98 10.49 11.92 0.57
C ASP A 98 9.31 11.08 0.05
N LEU A 99 9.61 9.84 -0.30
CA LEU A 99 8.66 8.86 -0.83
C LEU A 99 8.56 7.71 0.16
N ARG A 100 7.35 7.43 0.65
CA ARG A 100 7.13 6.38 1.66
C ARG A 100 5.91 5.52 1.36
N PRO A 101 5.98 4.19 1.56
CA PRO A 101 4.79 3.36 1.50
C PRO A 101 3.87 3.67 2.68
N LEU A 102 2.56 3.79 2.44
CA LEU A 102 1.55 3.98 3.48
C LEU A 102 0.80 2.69 3.77
N SER A 103 0.34 1.99 2.74
CA SER A 103 -0.41 0.74 2.89
C SER A 103 -0.36 -0.12 1.64
N LEU A 104 -0.57 -1.41 1.86
CA LEU A 104 -0.88 -2.39 0.84
C LEU A 104 -2.17 -3.08 1.25
N SER A 105 -3.18 -3.06 0.38
CA SER A 105 -4.50 -3.62 0.70
C SER A 105 -5.01 -4.48 -0.42
N GLU A 106 -5.53 -5.66 -0.08
CA GLU A 106 -6.30 -6.49 -1.01
C GLU A 106 -7.62 -5.79 -1.32
N VAL A 107 -7.89 -5.60 -2.61
CA VAL A 107 -9.11 -4.98 -3.12
C VAL A 107 -9.71 -5.82 -4.23
N GLY A 108 -11.03 -6.04 -4.21
CA GLY A 108 -11.70 -6.81 -5.26
C GLY A 108 -11.18 -8.25 -5.38
N LYS A 109 -11.02 -8.75 -6.61
CA LYS A 109 -10.58 -10.13 -6.89
C LYS A 109 -9.10 -10.13 -7.29
N LYS A 110 -8.23 -10.61 -6.41
CA LYS A 110 -6.80 -10.79 -6.67
C LYS A 110 -6.06 -9.50 -7.08
N GLU A 111 -6.39 -8.37 -6.46
CA GLU A 111 -5.65 -7.12 -6.65
C GLU A 111 -5.11 -6.60 -5.31
N LEU A 112 -3.93 -5.99 -5.35
CA LEU A 112 -3.32 -5.26 -4.26
C LEU A 112 -3.24 -3.78 -4.65
N LEU A 113 -3.82 -2.92 -3.83
CA LEU A 113 -3.71 -1.48 -3.95
C LEU A 113 -2.55 -0.98 -3.08
N LEU A 114 -1.56 -0.38 -3.72
CA LEU A 114 -0.44 0.28 -3.06
C LEU A 114 -0.77 1.77 -2.85
N THR A 115 -0.76 2.22 -1.60
CA THR A 115 -0.89 3.65 -1.26
C THR A 115 0.44 4.14 -0.72
N TYR A 116 0.85 5.34 -1.13
CA TYR A 116 2.12 5.95 -0.73
C TYR A 116 1.95 7.45 -0.44
N ASP A 117 2.89 8.00 0.33
CA ASP A 117 3.03 9.44 0.56
C ASP A 117 4.22 9.95 -0.27
N LEU A 118 4.05 11.10 -0.90
CA LEU A 118 5.08 11.77 -1.69
C LEU A 118 5.15 13.24 -1.28
N LYS A 119 6.26 13.62 -0.68
CA LYS A 119 6.56 15.02 -0.34
C LYS A 119 7.75 15.49 -1.15
N GLN A 120 7.58 16.60 -1.85
CA GLN A 120 8.63 17.25 -2.62
C GLN A 120 8.93 18.62 -2.04
N GLY A 121 10.22 18.94 -1.97
CA GLY A 121 10.74 20.18 -1.43
C GLY A 121 11.58 20.94 -2.44
N THR A 122 12.60 21.63 -1.94
CA THR A 122 13.47 22.50 -2.73
C THR A 122 14.37 21.72 -3.69
N LYS A 123 14.84 22.42 -4.73
CA LYS A 123 15.86 21.90 -5.65
C LYS A 123 17.20 21.69 -4.94
N GLN A 124 17.88 20.62 -5.30
CA GLN A 124 19.20 20.21 -4.80
C GLN A 124 20.24 20.28 -5.92
N SER A 125 21.53 20.24 -5.58
CA SER A 125 22.65 20.25 -6.52
C SER A 125 22.90 18.90 -7.21
N TYR A 126 22.17 17.87 -6.81
CA TYR A 126 22.25 16.50 -7.33
C TYR A 126 20.85 15.97 -7.65
N SER A 127 20.81 14.88 -8.41
CA SER A 127 19.59 14.14 -8.70
C SER A 127 19.56 12.81 -7.96
N THR A 128 18.38 12.39 -7.56
CA THR A 128 18.12 11.07 -6.99
C THR A 128 17.01 10.38 -7.77
N GLN A 129 16.94 9.06 -7.65
CA GLN A 129 15.82 8.27 -8.14
C GLN A 129 15.10 7.67 -6.92
N PRO A 130 14.01 8.30 -6.43
CA PRO A 130 13.31 7.83 -5.24
C PRO A 130 12.62 6.48 -5.50
N PHE A 131 12.68 5.57 -4.54
CA PHE A 131 11.95 4.31 -4.58
C PHE A 131 11.73 3.76 -3.17
N PHE A 132 10.85 2.76 -3.05
CA PHE A 132 10.80 1.85 -1.90
C PHE A 132 10.58 0.41 -2.38
N ILE A 133 10.91 -0.54 -1.51
CA ILE A 133 10.81 -1.99 -1.78
C ILE A 133 10.00 -2.62 -0.65
N LEU A 134 8.93 -3.31 -1.00
CA LEU A 134 8.07 -4.05 -0.06
C LEU A 134 8.28 -5.55 -0.24
N ILE A 135 8.58 -6.23 0.87
CA ILE A 135 8.62 -7.68 0.97
C ILE A 135 7.22 -8.14 1.39
N VAL A 136 6.56 -8.90 0.53
CA VAL A 136 5.16 -9.30 0.68
C VAL A 136 5.06 -10.83 0.73
N ASN A 137 4.19 -11.36 1.59
CA ASN A 137 3.99 -12.79 1.72
C ASN A 137 3.59 -13.43 0.39
N LYS A 138 4.24 -14.56 0.03
CA LYS A 138 4.09 -15.25 -1.26
C LYS A 138 2.65 -15.71 -1.56
N ARG A 139 1.77 -15.83 -0.55
CA ARG A 139 0.34 -16.10 -0.76
C ARG A 139 -0.35 -15.08 -1.69
N TYR A 140 0.18 -13.86 -1.78
CA TYR A 140 -0.35 -12.80 -2.65
C TYR A 140 0.37 -12.69 -4.00
N GLU A 141 1.33 -13.57 -4.32
CA GLU A 141 2.13 -13.47 -5.55
C GLU A 141 1.26 -13.49 -6.83
N GLY A 142 0.15 -14.23 -6.79
CA GLY A 142 -0.84 -14.29 -7.88
C GLY A 142 -1.72 -13.05 -8.02
N TYR A 143 -1.54 -12.03 -7.18
CA TYR A 143 -2.32 -10.80 -7.22
C TYR A 143 -1.67 -9.78 -8.18
N LYS A 144 -2.50 -8.94 -8.80
CA LYS A 144 -2.05 -7.78 -9.58
C LYS A 144 -1.84 -6.61 -8.63
N VAL A 145 -0.70 -5.93 -8.73
CA VAL A 145 -0.42 -4.71 -7.97
C VAL A 145 -0.82 -3.50 -8.80
N ARG A 146 -1.41 -2.50 -8.16
CA ARG A 146 -1.77 -1.21 -8.77
C ARG A 146 -1.57 -0.06 -7.80
#